data_AF-A0A060C1H8-F1
#
_entry.id   AF-A0A060C1H8-F1
#
_cell.length_a   1.000
_cell.length_b   1.000
_cell.length_c   1.000
_cell.angle_alpha   90.00
_cell.angle_beta   90.00
_cell.angle_gamma   90.00
#
_symmetry.space_group_name_H-M   'P 1'
#
loop_
_entity.id
_entity.type
_entity.pdbx_description
1 polymer ?
#
loop_
_entity_poly.entity_id
_entity_poly.type
_entity_poly.pdbx_seq_one_letter_code
_entity_poly.pdbx_strand_id
1 'polypeptide(L)'
;MGAPRDAIASYERCLQIRPRRTATRGQNRLLALNYVVPGEDPFICNAHVKWGRDVEAAIEPLPALSLADVDADPDRPLVVGYVSPDLHTHSVSYFAEAPLSHHDPSRVKVIVYDVCPRGDARTEHLR
;
A
#
# COMPACT_ATOMS: atom_id res chain seq x y z
N MET A 1 -9.35 4.69 -22.10
CA MET A 1 -9.19 3.76 -20.96
C MET A 1 -9.96 2.49 -21.26
N GLY A 2 -9.44 1.30 -20.93
CA GLY A 2 -10.10 0.01 -21.23
C GLY A 2 -9.25 -1.02 -22.00
N ALA A 3 -7.96 -0.76 -22.24
CA ALA A 3 -7.07 -1.67 -22.97
C ALA A 3 -5.89 -2.13 -22.08
N PRO A 4 -6.13 -3.02 -21.09
CA PRO A 4 -5.10 -3.40 -20.13
C PRO A 4 -3.94 -4.17 -20.78
N ARG A 5 -4.17 -4.85 -21.90
CA ARG A 5 -3.11 -5.50 -22.70
C ARG A 5 -2.12 -4.48 -23.27
N ASP A 6 -2.62 -3.41 -23.90
CA ASP A 6 -1.78 -2.36 -24.48
C ASP A 6 -1.08 -1.52 -23.40
N ALA A 7 -1.72 -1.38 -22.24
CA ALA A 7 -1.13 -0.72 -21.09
C ALA A 7 0.11 -1.45 -20.58
N ILE A 8 0.12 -2.79 -20.54
CA ILE A 8 1.28 -3.58 -20.13
C ILE A 8 2.48 -3.26 -21.01
N ALA A 9 2.32 -3.30 -22.34
CA ALA A 9 3.40 -2.98 -23.28
C ALA A 9 3.94 -1.55 -23.08
N SER A 10 3.04 -0.59 -22.83
CA SER A 10 3.41 0.81 -22.56
C SER A 10 4.21 0.95 -21.27
N TYR A 11 3.81 0.26 -20.19
CA TYR A 11 4.54 0.26 -18.94
C TYR A 11 5.90 -0.43 -19.06
N GLU A 12 5.98 -1.56 -19.76
CA GLU A 12 7.24 -2.26 -20.02
C GLU A 12 8.24 -1.38 -20.78
N ARG A 13 7.79 -0.69 -21.83
CA ARG A 13 8.63 0.27 -22.55
C ARG A 13 9.10 1.41 -21.63
N CYS A 14 8.23 1.92 -20.77
CA CYS A 14 8.62 2.95 -19.81
C CYS A 14 9.67 2.45 -18.80
N LEU A 15 9.58 1.19 -18.36
CA LEU A 15 10.52 0.57 -17.43
C LEU A 15 11.90 0.38 -18.10
N GLN A 16 11.94 0.06 -19.40
CA GLN A 16 13.17 -0.04 -20.19
C GLN A 16 13.87 1.32 -20.34
N ILE A 17 13.12 2.40 -20.59
CA ILE A 17 13.69 3.74 -20.85
C ILE A 17 14.22 4.40 -19.57
N ARG A 18 13.58 4.20 -18.42
CA ARG A 18 13.99 4.81 -17.14
C ARG A 18 13.92 3.79 -15.98
N PRO A 19 14.96 2.95 -15.80
CA PRO A 19 14.98 1.91 -14.77
C PRO A 19 15.09 2.43 -13.32
N ARG A 20 15.48 3.71 -13.11
CA ARG A 20 15.71 4.30 -11.78
C ARG A 20 14.48 4.95 -11.13
N ARG A 21 13.32 5.01 -11.80
CA ARG A 21 12.06 5.61 -11.27
C ARG A 21 10.86 4.73 -11.61
N THR A 22 10.85 3.53 -11.07
CA THR A 22 9.98 2.43 -11.53
C THR A 22 8.80 2.14 -10.62
N ALA A 23 8.76 2.66 -9.38
CA ALA A 23 7.70 2.32 -8.41
C ALA A 23 6.28 2.53 -8.99
N THR A 24 5.94 3.75 -9.42
CA THR A 24 4.61 4.08 -9.96
C THR A 24 4.26 3.34 -11.25
N ARG A 25 5.23 3.07 -12.12
CA ARG A 25 4.97 2.41 -13.41
C ARG A 25 4.90 0.90 -13.26
N GLY A 26 5.74 0.35 -12.40
CA GLY A 26 5.76 -1.06 -12.03
C GLY A 26 4.46 -1.46 -11.35
N GLN A 27 3.98 -0.70 -10.36
CA GLN A 27 2.69 -1.01 -9.71
C GLN A 27 1.52 -0.99 -10.71
N ASN A 28 1.49 -0.03 -11.66
CA ASN A 28 0.43 0.03 -12.66
C ASN A 28 0.50 -1.15 -13.65
N ARG A 29 1.70 -1.61 -13.98
CA ARG A 29 1.90 -2.86 -14.76
C ARG A 29 1.35 -4.06 -13.99
N LEU A 30 1.67 -4.18 -12.70
CA LEU A 30 1.19 -5.27 -11.85
C LEU A 30 -0.34 -5.26 -11.72
N LEU A 31 -0.95 -4.10 -11.57
CA LEU A 31 -2.40 -3.94 -11.60
C LEU A 31 -2.98 -4.42 -12.95
N ALA A 32 -2.42 -3.97 -14.08
CA ALA A 32 -2.87 -4.39 -15.41
C ALA A 32 -2.74 -5.91 -15.63
N LEU A 33 -1.69 -6.52 -15.09
CA LEU A 33 -1.50 -7.96 -15.15
C LEU A 33 -2.61 -8.75 -14.45
N ASN A 34 -3.11 -8.27 -13.30
CA ASN A 34 -4.25 -8.89 -12.59
C ASN A 34 -5.54 -8.88 -13.44
N TYR A 35 -5.69 -7.96 -14.39
CA TYR A 35 -6.85 -7.89 -15.28
C TYR A 35 -6.70 -8.72 -16.57
N VAL A 36 -5.48 -9.05 -16.97
CA VAL A 36 -5.19 -9.68 -18.27
C VAL A 36 -4.86 -11.16 -18.16
N VAL A 37 -4.12 -11.53 -17.12
CA VAL A 37 -3.69 -12.90 -16.90
C VAL A 37 -4.78 -13.63 -16.11
N PRO A 38 -5.36 -14.71 -16.68
CA PRO A 38 -6.44 -15.42 -16.03
C PRO A 38 -5.92 -16.35 -14.92
N GLY A 39 -6.70 -16.49 -13.86
CA GLY A 39 -6.48 -17.48 -12.81
C GLY A 39 -5.27 -17.19 -11.91
N GLU A 40 -4.81 -18.24 -11.23
CA GLU A 40 -3.73 -18.16 -10.23
C GLU A 40 -2.36 -18.41 -10.87
N ASP A 41 -2.07 -17.74 -11.99
CA ASP A 41 -0.78 -17.92 -12.66
C ASP A 41 0.37 -17.45 -11.73
N PRO A 42 1.32 -18.33 -11.34
CA PRO A 42 2.46 -17.96 -10.50
C PRO A 42 3.29 -16.82 -11.06
N PHE A 43 3.22 -16.57 -12.37
CA PHE A 43 3.82 -15.41 -13.03
C PHE A 43 3.43 -14.09 -12.36
N ILE A 44 2.16 -13.93 -11.97
CA ILE A 44 1.68 -12.69 -11.33
C ILE A 44 2.32 -12.51 -9.96
N CYS A 45 2.31 -13.55 -9.13
CA CYS A 45 2.94 -13.52 -7.82
C CYS A 45 4.45 -13.23 -7.94
N ASN A 46 5.14 -13.93 -8.83
CA ASN A 46 6.57 -13.73 -9.08
C ASN A 46 6.88 -12.30 -9.57
N ALA A 47 6.01 -11.71 -10.39
CA ALA A 47 6.16 -10.32 -10.84
C ALA A 47 6.03 -9.33 -9.66
N HIS A 48 5.11 -9.56 -8.73
CA HIS A 48 4.95 -8.74 -7.52
C HIS A 48 6.17 -8.88 -6.59
N VAL A 49 6.62 -10.12 -6.34
CA VAL A 49 7.82 -10.38 -5.52
C VAL A 49 9.04 -9.69 -6.10
N LYS A 50 9.25 -9.80 -7.42
CA LYS A 50 10.36 -9.13 -8.09
C LYS A 50 10.28 -7.61 -7.91
N TRP A 51 9.12 -7.01 -8.18
CA TRP A 51 8.94 -5.57 -8.04
C TRP A 51 9.17 -5.10 -6.61
N GLY A 52 8.68 -5.83 -5.60
CA GLY A 52 8.93 -5.53 -4.19
C GLY A 52 10.42 -5.48 -3.85
N ARG A 53 11.17 -6.50 -4.27
CA ARG A 53 12.65 -6.54 -4.10
C ARG A 53 13.35 -5.38 -4.79
N ASP A 54 12.92 -5.03 -6.00
CA ASP A 54 13.51 -3.90 -6.74
C ASP A 54 13.23 -2.55 -6.05
N VAL A 55 12.04 -2.38 -5.44
CA VAL A 55 11.67 -1.18 -4.68
C VAL A 55 12.46 -1.10 -3.37
N GLU A 56 12.56 -2.21 -2.62
CA GLU A 56 13.35 -2.29 -1.39
C GLU A 56 14.82 -1.98 -1.66
N ALA A 57 15.41 -2.53 -2.73
CA ALA A 57 16.80 -2.27 -3.09
C ALA A 57 17.08 -0.82 -3.53
N ALA A 58 16.04 -0.02 -3.81
CA ALA A 58 16.15 1.36 -4.25
C ALA A 58 16.00 2.39 -3.12
N ILE A 59 15.72 1.94 -1.88
CA ILE A 59 15.60 2.81 -0.71
C ILE A 59 16.71 2.49 0.30
N GLU A 60 17.13 3.52 1.04
CA GLU A 60 17.96 3.29 2.23
C GLU A 60 17.02 2.86 3.37
N PRO A 61 17.19 1.66 3.94
CA PRO A 61 16.35 1.20 5.03
C PRO A 61 16.57 2.07 6.27
N LEU A 62 15.50 2.33 7.01
CA LEU A 62 15.63 2.88 8.36
C LEU A 62 16.33 1.85 9.26
N PRO A 63 17.01 2.30 10.33
CA PRO A 63 17.57 1.40 11.33
C PRO A 63 16.49 0.43 11.82
N ALA A 64 16.82 -0.87 11.82
CA ALA A 64 15.91 -1.88 12.35
C ALA A 64 15.67 -1.61 13.84
N LEU A 65 14.41 -1.69 14.26
CA LEU A 65 14.07 -1.69 15.68
C LEU A 65 14.55 -3.01 16.28
N SER A 66 15.34 -2.95 17.35
CA SER A 66 15.66 -4.13 18.13
C SER A 66 14.50 -4.44 19.09
N LEU A 67 14.40 -5.69 19.54
CA LEU A 67 13.45 -6.05 20.60
C LEU A 67 13.72 -5.30 21.91
N ALA A 68 14.93 -4.78 22.11
CA ALA A 68 15.25 -3.93 23.25
C ALA A 68 14.66 -2.50 23.11
N ASP A 69 14.37 -2.06 21.89
CA ASP A 69 13.76 -0.75 21.60
C ASP A 69 12.24 -0.78 21.67
N VAL A 70 11.65 -1.97 21.79
CA VAL A 70 10.21 -2.19 21.78
C VAL A 70 9.75 -2.61 23.17
N ASP A 71 8.83 -1.85 23.74
CA ASP A 71 8.10 -2.29 24.92
C ASP A 71 7.35 -3.59 24.58
N ALA A 72 7.73 -4.68 25.25
CA ALA A 72 7.18 -6.02 25.03
C ALA A 72 6.16 -6.44 26.12
N ASP A 73 5.71 -5.49 26.95
CA ASP A 73 4.64 -5.73 27.91
C ASP A 73 3.38 -6.24 27.17
N PRO A 74 2.88 -7.46 27.46
CA PRO A 74 1.69 -7.99 26.81
C PRO A 74 0.40 -7.25 27.20
N ASP A 75 0.39 -6.52 28.30
CA ASP A 75 -0.78 -5.83 28.83
C ASP A 75 -0.90 -4.38 28.34
N ARG A 76 0.14 -3.85 27.66
CA ARG A 76 0.10 -2.49 27.13
C ARG A 76 -0.84 -2.38 25.91
N PRO A 77 -1.44 -1.20 25.68
CA PRO A 77 -2.18 -0.96 24.44
C PRO A 77 -1.29 -1.13 23.20
N LEU A 78 -1.77 -1.86 22.20
CA LEU A 78 -1.12 -1.97 20.90
C LEU A 78 -1.26 -0.65 20.13
N VAL A 79 -0.15 -0.13 19.61
CA VAL A 79 -0.16 1.06 18.76
C VAL A 79 -0.29 0.60 17.31
N VAL A 80 -1.39 0.95 16.64
CA VAL A 80 -1.67 0.55 15.25
C VAL A 80 -1.68 1.79 14.36
N GLY A 81 -0.77 1.80 13.38
CA GLY A 81 -0.67 2.84 12.37
C GLY A 81 -1.40 2.47 11.07
N TYR A 82 -2.38 3.28 10.65
CA TYR A 82 -3.02 3.18 9.34
C TYR A 82 -2.40 4.22 8.40
N VAL A 83 -1.85 3.79 7.25
CA VAL A 83 -1.26 4.69 6.25
C VAL A 83 -1.98 4.47 4.93
N SER A 84 -2.63 5.51 4.39
CA SER A 84 -3.32 5.38 3.10
C SER A 84 -3.51 6.74 2.40
N PRO A 85 -3.37 6.80 1.07
CA PRO A 85 -3.77 7.96 0.26
C PRO A 85 -5.28 8.02 0.00
N ASP A 86 -6.02 6.99 0.39
CA ASP A 86 -7.38 6.71 -0.07
C ASP A 86 -8.43 6.86 1.06
N LEU A 87 -8.13 7.66 2.08
CA LEU A 87 -9.05 8.00 3.18
C LEU A 87 -10.01 9.15 2.80
N HIS A 88 -10.49 9.13 1.57
CA HIS A 88 -11.53 10.02 1.03
C HIS A 88 -12.69 9.15 0.50
N THR A 89 -13.61 9.68 -0.30
CA THR A 89 -14.66 8.89 -0.98
C THR A 89 -14.06 7.86 -1.95
N HIS A 90 -13.57 6.76 -1.39
CA HIS A 90 -12.92 5.62 -2.03
C HIS A 90 -13.23 4.33 -1.26
N SER A 91 -13.14 3.18 -1.92
CA SER A 91 -13.48 1.87 -1.33
C SER A 91 -12.71 1.57 -0.04
N VAL A 92 -11.43 1.96 0.03
CA VAL A 92 -10.58 1.79 1.22
C VAL A 92 -11.21 2.45 2.45
N SER A 93 -11.73 3.68 2.32
CA SER A 93 -12.34 4.40 3.44
C SER A 93 -13.57 3.70 4.02
N TYR A 94 -14.33 2.97 3.19
CA TYR A 94 -15.53 2.24 3.62
C TYR A 94 -15.17 1.06 4.51
N PHE A 95 -14.10 0.34 4.16
CA PHE A 95 -13.60 -0.75 5.00
C PHE A 95 -12.78 -0.26 6.20
N ALA A 96 -12.08 0.87 6.07
CA ALA A 96 -11.28 1.45 7.14
C ALA A 96 -12.12 2.00 8.30
N GLU A 97 -13.35 2.45 8.05
CA GLU A 97 -14.23 2.99 9.10
C GLU A 97 -14.46 2.00 10.23
N ALA A 98 -14.72 0.72 9.92
CA ALA A 98 -15.02 -0.29 10.93
C ALA A 98 -13.93 -0.38 12.02
N PRO A 99 -12.64 -0.67 11.71
CA PRO A 99 -11.60 -0.69 12.74
C PRO A 99 -11.35 0.70 13.35
N LEU A 100 -11.38 1.78 12.57
CA LEU A 100 -11.09 3.12 13.10
C LEU A 100 -12.12 3.57 14.15
N SER A 101 -13.39 3.20 13.99
CA SER A 101 -14.46 3.60 14.91
C SER A 101 -14.69 2.62 16.06
N HIS A 102 -14.24 1.37 15.97
CA HIS A 102 -14.62 0.30 16.91
C HIS A 102 -13.44 -0.35 17.66
N HIS A 103 -12.20 0.12 17.47
CA HIS A 103 -11.10 -0.30 18.33
C HIS A 103 -11.42 0.03 19.80
N ASP A 104 -11.14 -0.92 20.69
CA ASP A 104 -11.21 -0.69 22.13
C ASP A 104 -10.03 0.20 22.54
N PRO A 105 -10.27 1.45 22.98
CA PRO A 105 -9.19 2.39 23.28
C PRO A 105 -8.36 1.99 24.50
N SER A 106 -8.84 1.06 25.34
CA SER A 106 -8.06 0.50 26.44
C SER A 106 -7.03 -0.53 25.96
N ARG A 107 -7.21 -1.08 24.76
CA ARG A 107 -6.37 -2.14 24.18
C ARG A 107 -5.61 -1.70 22.95
N VAL A 108 -6.09 -0.70 22.22
CA VAL A 108 -5.52 -0.24 20.96
C VAL A 108 -5.47 1.28 20.91
N LYS A 109 -4.27 1.82 20.69
CA LYS A 109 -4.05 3.22 20.33
C LYS A 109 -3.94 3.33 18.80
N VAL A 110 -4.88 4.01 18.18
CA VAL A 110 -4.90 4.21 16.72
C VAL A 110 -4.13 5.48 16.35
N ILE A 111 -3.30 5.38 15.31
CA ILE A 111 -2.66 6.53 14.65
C ILE A 111 -2.98 6.44 13.16
N VAL A 112 -3.50 7.52 12.58
CA VAL A 112 -3.82 7.59 11.15
C VAL A 112 -2.88 8.56 10.46
N TYR A 113 -2.19 8.07 9.44
CA TYR A 113 -1.36 8.82 8.52
C TYR A 113 -2.10 8.95 7.19
N ASP A 114 -2.97 9.96 7.11
CA ASP A 114 -3.65 10.33 5.88
C ASP A 114 -2.66 11.02 4.93
N VAL A 115 -2.36 10.37 3.81
CA VAL A 115 -1.49 10.92 2.76
C VAL A 115 -2.30 11.32 1.51
N CYS A 116 -3.62 11.50 1.66
CA CYS A 116 -4.49 11.99 0.61
C CYS A 116 -4.13 13.45 0.25
N PRO A 117 -3.89 13.77 -1.04
CA PRO A 117 -3.55 15.14 -1.43
C PRO A 117 -4.73 16.11 -1.28
N ARG A 118 -5.98 15.62 -1.27
CA ARG A 118 -7.20 16.42 -1.08
C ARG A 118 -8.27 15.59 -0.39
N GLY A 119 -8.55 15.90 0.86
CA GLY A 119 -9.67 15.31 1.60
C GLY A 119 -11.02 15.77 1.08
N ASP A 120 -12.06 15.01 1.42
CA ASP A 120 -13.46 15.33 1.18
C ASP A 120 -14.31 15.09 2.44
N ALA A 121 -15.64 15.11 2.30
CA ALA A 121 -16.54 14.89 3.43
C ALA A 121 -16.30 13.54 4.15
N ARG A 122 -15.84 12.52 3.42
CA ARG A 122 -15.53 11.21 4.00
C ARG A 122 -14.25 11.27 4.83
N THR A 123 -13.25 12.04 4.41
CA THR A 123 -12.04 12.29 5.20
C THR A 123 -12.38 12.98 6.51
N GLU A 124 -13.22 14.01 6.50
CA GLU A 124 -13.63 14.71 7.73
C GLU A 124 -14.44 13.80 8.67
N HIS A 125 -15.23 12.87 8.14
CA HIS A 125 -15.95 11.87 8.94
C HIS A 125 -15.01 10.87 9.64
N LEU A 126 -13.82 10.61 9.08
CA LEU A 126 -12.85 9.66 9.64
C LEU A 126 -11.85 10.28 10.62
N ARG A 127 -11.88 11.60 10.81
CA ARG A 127 -11.03 12.33 11.77
C ARG A 127 -11.65 12.35 13.15
#